data_AF-A0A1I8BHM8-F1
#
_entry.id   AF-A0A1I8BHM8-F1
#
_cell.length_a   1.000
_cell.length_b   1.000
_cell.length_c   1.000
_cell.angle_alpha   90.00
_cell.angle_beta   90.00
_cell.angle_gamma   90.00
#
_symmetry.space_group_name_H-M   'P 1'
#
loop_
_entity.id
_entity.type
_entity.pdbx_description
1 polymer ?
#
loop_
_entity_poly.entity_id
_entity_poly.type
_entity_poly.pdbx_seq_one_letter_code
_entity_poly.pdbx_strand_id
1 'polypeptide(L)'
;INKQKRYLLDRIDQLKLENKKLCENVQEKDEKIKLNEEKIKKSNEQNISFLMQIDQLHLENKKQIDRIVQRKDEEIKSFEERIEKTKGRNINLLDKIGKLNLRNENLIKDVQHKEQKIGLINDQIKEVNQHKKSLLEQIDQLTIEKRDIIKQFKEKILLINAQLNEVNTSSNDKIASIKVKIDELTSNLDKLLNQTEKPVKFIQLENKLTTICSNKTCCKNAFCFIGIGLNGKRWKYTDQVTLNVGDVYGCAVVFPTINDSKRLPFFFFTKNGNRDSGNKYLIKEDGDSFRPLIQIRSASVEINFGNDLVGMPFCYDITKNI
;
A
#
# COMPACT_ATOMS: atom_id res chain seq x y z
N ILE A 1 60.08 58.86 -171.08
CA ILE A 1 61.13 58.97 -170.03
C ILE A 1 60.81 60.07 -169.00
N ASN A 2 60.54 61.33 -169.37
CA ASN A 2 60.29 62.43 -168.39
C ASN A 2 58.99 62.33 -167.56
N LYS A 3 57.88 61.79 -168.10
CA LYS A 3 56.58 61.73 -167.40
C LYS A 3 56.55 60.67 -166.27
N GLN A 4 57.17 59.51 -166.52
CA GLN A 4 57.37 58.45 -165.51
C GLN A 4 58.27 58.91 -164.36
N LYS A 5 59.36 59.64 -164.66
CA LYS A 5 60.26 60.20 -163.64
C LYS A 5 59.53 61.16 -162.69
N ARG A 6 58.65 62.02 -163.21
CA ARG A 6 57.85 62.96 -162.42
C ARG A 6 56.83 62.25 -161.52
N TYR A 7 56.13 61.25 -162.06
CA TYR A 7 55.21 60.40 -161.27
C TYR A 7 55.93 59.65 -160.13
N LEU A 8 57.13 59.11 -160.40
CA LEU A 8 57.94 58.45 -159.38
C LEU A 8 58.43 59.43 -158.31
N LEU A 9 58.79 60.67 -158.68
CA LEU A 9 59.13 61.74 -157.73
C LEU A 9 57.94 62.12 -156.84
N ASP A 10 56.76 62.36 -157.42
CA ASP A 10 55.55 62.70 -156.67
C ASP A 10 55.15 61.55 -155.70
N ARG A 11 55.32 60.28 -156.13
CA ARG A 11 55.08 59.11 -155.28
C ARG A 11 56.09 59.00 -154.14
N ILE A 12 57.36 59.30 -154.39
CA ILE A 12 58.40 59.36 -153.36
C ILE A 12 58.04 60.41 -152.31
N ASP A 13 57.58 61.60 -152.73
CA ASP A 13 57.23 62.67 -151.79
C ASP A 13 55.95 62.36 -150.99
N GLN A 14 54.95 61.71 -151.59
CA GLN A 14 53.79 61.17 -150.87
C GLN A 14 54.20 60.13 -149.83
N LEU A 15 55.04 59.17 -150.21
CA LEU A 15 55.52 58.12 -149.29
C LEU A 15 56.36 58.70 -148.15
N LYS A 16 57.15 59.75 -148.39
CA LYS A 16 57.86 60.47 -147.33
C LYS A 16 56.90 61.13 -146.35
N LEU A 17 55.83 61.76 -146.85
CA LEU A 17 54.82 62.40 -146.00
C LEU A 17 54.04 61.36 -145.18
N GLU A 18 53.64 60.24 -145.79
CA GLU A 18 53.00 59.12 -145.10
C GLU A 18 53.92 58.52 -144.03
N ASN A 19 55.18 58.27 -144.36
CA ASN A 19 56.17 57.79 -143.39
C ASN A 19 56.37 58.77 -142.24
N LYS A 20 56.41 60.09 -142.51
CA LYS A 20 56.51 61.11 -141.46
C LYS A 20 55.30 61.05 -140.50
N LYS A 21 54.08 61.00 -141.04
CA LYS A 21 52.84 60.87 -140.23
C LYS A 21 52.82 59.55 -139.45
N LEU A 22 53.29 58.45 -140.03
CA LEU A 22 53.42 57.17 -139.34
C LEU A 22 54.44 57.27 -138.20
N CYS A 23 55.59 57.91 -138.41
CA CYS A 23 56.58 58.16 -137.36
C CYS A 23 56.00 59.01 -136.22
N GLU A 24 55.29 60.09 -136.53
CA GLU A 24 54.62 60.93 -135.53
C GLU A 24 53.57 60.13 -134.73
N ASN A 25 52.74 59.31 -135.40
CA ASN A 25 51.77 58.44 -134.75
C ASN A 25 52.42 57.36 -133.87
N VAL A 26 53.56 56.80 -134.30
CA VAL A 26 54.33 55.82 -133.50
C VAL A 26 54.89 56.53 -132.26
N GLN A 27 55.47 57.72 -132.41
CA GLN A 27 55.98 58.51 -131.29
C GLN A 27 54.88 58.83 -130.27
N GLU A 28 53.70 59.29 -130.72
CA GLU A 28 52.58 59.58 -129.83
C GLU A 28 52.09 58.31 -129.09
N LYS A 29 52.04 57.17 -129.77
CA LYS A 29 51.68 55.89 -129.15
C LYS A 29 52.72 55.43 -128.14
N ASP A 30 54.01 55.58 -128.44
CA ASP A 30 55.11 55.24 -127.52
C ASP A 30 55.05 56.09 -126.25
N GLU A 31 54.75 57.39 -126.37
CA GLU A 31 54.55 58.27 -125.22
C GLU A 31 53.34 57.85 -124.37
N LYS A 32 52.21 57.47 -125.00
CA LYS A 32 51.04 56.94 -124.29
C LYS A 32 51.33 55.62 -123.60
N ILE A 33 52.11 54.74 -124.22
CA ILE A 33 52.54 53.47 -123.62
C ILE A 33 53.37 53.76 -122.37
N LYS A 34 54.39 54.62 -122.46
CA LYS A 34 55.22 55.01 -121.31
C LYS A 34 54.40 55.58 -120.15
N LEU A 35 53.45 56.48 -120.45
CA LEU A 35 52.56 57.05 -119.43
C LEU A 35 51.68 55.97 -118.77
N ASN A 36 51.16 55.01 -119.54
CA ASN A 36 50.36 53.92 -118.99
C ASN A 36 51.21 52.94 -118.18
N GLU A 37 52.44 52.64 -118.59
CA GLU A 37 53.40 51.84 -117.84
C GLU A 37 53.68 52.47 -116.47
N GLU A 38 53.91 53.78 -116.42
CA GLU A 38 54.09 54.51 -115.16
C GLU A 38 52.84 54.45 -114.26
N LYS A 39 51.64 54.62 -114.83
CA LYS A 39 50.37 54.48 -114.07
C LYS A 39 50.19 53.07 -113.51
N ILE A 40 50.46 52.04 -114.30
CA ILE A 40 50.39 50.63 -113.88
C ILE A 40 51.40 50.39 -112.76
N LYS A 41 52.63 50.88 -112.90
CA LYS A 41 53.67 50.75 -111.87
C LYS A 41 53.22 51.38 -110.55
N LYS A 42 52.73 52.61 -110.58
CA LYS A 42 52.22 53.30 -109.38
C LYS A 42 51.03 52.58 -108.75
N SER A 43 50.10 52.07 -109.56
CA SER A 43 48.97 51.29 -109.07
C SER A 43 49.42 49.96 -108.44
N ASN A 44 50.42 49.29 -109.01
CA ASN A 44 50.99 48.07 -108.45
C ASN A 44 51.69 48.33 -107.10
N GLU A 45 52.44 49.43 -106.98
CA GLU A 45 53.06 49.83 -105.71
C GLU A 45 51.99 50.09 -104.63
N GLN A 46 50.89 50.76 -104.98
CA GLN A 46 49.74 50.95 -104.07
C GLN A 46 49.09 49.62 -103.67
N ASN A 47 48.87 48.71 -104.62
CA ASN A 47 48.29 47.40 -104.34
C ASN A 47 49.17 46.56 -103.41
N ILE A 48 50.50 46.59 -103.59
CA ILE A 48 51.45 45.93 -102.67
C ILE A 48 51.32 46.52 -101.26
N SER A 49 51.25 47.85 -101.13
CA SER A 49 51.04 48.51 -99.83
C SER A 49 49.72 48.12 -99.19
N PHE A 50 48.63 48.00 -99.96
CA PHE A 50 47.33 47.58 -99.43
C PHE A 50 47.34 46.12 -98.99
N LEU A 51 47.98 45.23 -99.75
CA LEU A 51 48.13 43.82 -99.36
C LEU A 51 48.88 43.70 -98.03
N MET A 52 49.97 44.46 -97.84
CA MET A 52 50.70 44.47 -96.56
C MET A 52 49.83 44.95 -95.38
N GLN A 53 48.97 45.95 -95.59
CA GLN A 53 48.03 46.42 -94.56
C GLN A 53 46.96 45.38 -94.24
N ILE A 54 46.43 44.69 -95.26
CA ILE A 54 45.47 43.60 -95.10
C ILE A 54 46.08 42.46 -94.27
N ASP A 55 47.31 42.04 -94.57
CA ASP A 55 48.01 41.00 -93.82
C ASP A 55 48.25 41.40 -92.35
N GLN A 56 48.61 42.66 -92.10
CA GLN A 56 48.78 43.18 -90.76
C GLN A 56 47.47 43.19 -89.97
N LEU A 57 46.36 43.61 -90.59
CA LEU A 57 45.03 43.59 -89.99
C LEU A 57 44.57 42.16 -89.72
N HIS A 58 44.81 41.21 -90.63
CA HIS A 58 44.51 39.81 -90.40
C HIS A 58 45.28 39.23 -89.23
N LEU A 59 46.58 39.55 -89.11
CA LEU A 59 47.40 39.09 -88.00
C LEU A 59 46.92 39.68 -86.65
N GLU A 60 46.55 40.96 -86.62
CA GLU A 60 46.05 41.60 -85.40
C GLU A 60 44.67 41.06 -85.01
N ASN A 61 43.75 40.89 -85.95
CA ASN A 61 42.45 40.28 -85.72
C ASN A 61 42.59 38.85 -85.17
N LYS A 62 43.52 38.06 -85.73
CA LYS A 62 43.81 36.71 -85.23
C LYS A 62 44.26 36.74 -83.77
N LYS A 63 45.21 37.62 -83.42
CA LYS A 63 45.66 37.78 -82.02
C LYS A 63 44.53 38.21 -81.09
N GLN A 64 43.65 39.10 -81.53
CA GLN A 64 42.51 39.54 -80.72
C GLN A 64 41.51 38.39 -80.50
N ILE A 65 41.22 37.60 -81.54
CA ILE A 65 40.37 36.41 -81.45
C ILE A 65 40.98 35.42 -80.46
N ASP A 66 42.28 35.12 -80.56
CA ASP A 66 42.95 34.19 -79.66
C ASP A 66 42.86 34.64 -78.18
N ARG A 67 43.02 35.94 -77.90
CA ARG A 67 42.84 36.51 -76.55
C ARG A 67 41.40 36.44 -76.05
N ILE A 68 40.41 36.59 -76.95
CA ILE A 68 38.99 36.45 -76.58
C ILE A 68 38.67 35.00 -76.25
N VAL A 69 39.12 34.07 -77.09
CA VAL A 69 38.94 32.63 -76.88
C VAL A 69 39.54 32.20 -75.55
N GLN A 70 40.80 32.56 -75.28
CA GLN A 70 41.47 32.23 -74.02
C GLN A 70 40.71 32.74 -72.79
N ARG A 71 40.28 34.01 -72.80
CA ARG A 71 39.49 34.58 -71.69
C ARG A 71 38.16 33.85 -71.51
N LYS A 72 37.49 33.50 -72.60
CA LYS A 72 36.21 32.79 -72.54
C LYS A 72 36.37 31.35 -72.06
N ASP A 73 37.45 30.66 -72.43
CA ASP A 73 37.76 29.33 -71.91
C ASP A 73 38.03 29.35 -70.40
N GLU A 74 38.72 30.38 -69.89
CA GLU A 74 38.94 30.57 -68.45
C GLU A 74 37.63 30.86 -67.70
N GLU A 75 36.77 31.72 -68.26
CA GLU A 75 35.44 31.99 -67.70
C GLU A 75 34.59 30.70 -67.64
N ILE A 76 34.58 29.90 -68.72
CA ILE A 76 33.84 28.64 -68.79
C ILE A 76 34.34 27.67 -67.71
N LYS A 77 35.66 27.47 -67.59
CA LYS A 77 36.25 26.61 -66.55
C LYS A 77 35.85 27.03 -65.14
N SER A 78 35.86 28.34 -64.87
CA SER A 78 35.42 28.89 -63.58
C SER A 78 33.94 28.60 -63.31
N PHE A 79 33.08 28.72 -64.32
CA PHE A 79 31.67 28.35 -64.18
C PHE A 79 31.46 26.85 -63.97
N GLU A 80 32.18 26.00 -64.69
CA GLU A 80 32.14 24.54 -64.53
C GLU A 80 32.51 24.12 -63.11
N GLU A 81 33.58 24.68 -62.54
CA GLU A 81 33.99 24.39 -61.16
C GLU A 81 32.91 24.81 -60.14
N ARG A 82 32.29 25.98 -60.35
CA ARG A 82 31.18 26.45 -59.50
C ARG A 82 29.96 25.54 -59.60
N ILE A 83 29.63 25.05 -60.78
CA ILE A 83 28.54 24.11 -61.01
C ILE A 83 28.81 22.80 -60.27
N GLU A 84 30.01 22.23 -60.41
CA GLU A 84 30.34 20.94 -59.79
C GLU A 84 30.35 21.04 -58.26
N LYS A 85 30.89 22.14 -57.71
CA LYS A 85 30.83 22.43 -56.27
C LYS A 85 29.39 22.54 -55.76
N THR A 86 28.50 23.16 -56.53
CA THR A 86 27.08 23.30 -56.18
C THR A 86 26.36 21.96 -56.26
N LYS A 87 26.65 21.16 -57.29
CA LYS A 87 26.12 19.80 -57.45
C LYS A 87 26.50 18.90 -56.28
N GLY A 88 27.76 18.92 -55.85
CA GLY A 88 28.22 18.18 -54.67
C GLY A 88 27.49 18.58 -53.38
N ARG A 89 27.26 19.88 -53.16
CA ARG A 89 26.45 20.38 -52.04
C ARG A 89 25.01 19.88 -52.10
N ASN A 90 24.39 19.92 -53.28
CA ASN A 90 23.02 19.46 -53.47
C ASN A 90 22.87 17.96 -53.19
N ILE A 91 23.82 17.13 -53.63
CA ILE A 91 23.84 15.69 -53.33
C ILE A 91 23.88 15.43 -51.81
N ASN A 92 24.74 16.17 -51.09
CA ASN A 92 24.81 16.06 -49.62
C ASN A 92 23.49 16.48 -48.94
N LEU A 93 22.88 17.58 -49.39
CA LEU A 93 21.59 18.02 -48.88
C LEU A 93 20.49 16.98 -49.13
N LEU A 94 20.47 16.34 -50.30
CA LEU A 94 19.51 15.29 -50.61
C LEU A 94 19.68 14.06 -49.70
N ASP A 95 20.91 13.63 -49.41
CA ASP A 95 21.18 12.55 -48.44
C ASP A 95 20.67 12.93 -47.03
N LYS A 96 20.91 14.17 -46.60
CA LYS A 96 20.42 14.66 -45.32
C LYS A 96 18.89 14.69 -45.26
N ILE A 97 18.22 15.11 -46.34
CA ILE A 97 16.75 15.08 -46.45
C ILE A 97 16.25 13.64 -46.37
N GLY A 98 16.89 12.69 -47.06
CA GLY A 98 16.53 11.27 -46.99
C GLY A 98 16.60 10.71 -45.57
N LYS A 99 17.68 10.99 -44.84
CA LYS A 99 17.84 10.59 -43.43
C LYS A 99 16.78 11.20 -42.51
N LEU A 100 16.45 12.48 -42.72
CA LEU A 100 15.40 13.16 -41.95
C LEU A 100 14.01 12.60 -42.23
N ASN A 101 13.70 12.28 -43.49
CA ASN A 101 12.42 11.67 -43.86
C ASN A 101 12.24 10.30 -43.20
N LEU A 102 13.26 9.45 -43.25
CA LEU A 102 13.22 8.15 -42.57
C LEU A 102 13.02 8.29 -41.05
N ARG A 103 13.68 9.26 -40.42
CA ARG A 103 13.49 9.55 -39.00
C ARG A 103 12.06 10.00 -38.70
N ASN A 104 11.48 10.86 -39.55
CA ASN A 104 10.12 11.33 -39.39
C ASN A 104 9.09 10.20 -39.55
N GLU A 105 9.27 9.29 -40.50
CA GLU A 105 8.41 8.12 -40.66
C GLU A 105 8.40 7.25 -39.42
N ASN A 106 9.56 7.01 -38.81
CA ASN A 106 9.66 6.25 -37.56
C ASN A 106 8.95 6.97 -36.40
N LEU A 107 9.13 8.29 -36.27
CA LEU A 107 8.44 9.08 -35.25
C LEU A 107 6.92 9.05 -35.42
N ILE A 108 6.42 9.09 -36.65
CA ILE A 108 4.98 8.98 -36.94
C ILE A 108 4.44 7.64 -36.46
N LYS A 109 5.13 6.53 -36.74
CA LYS A 109 4.73 5.20 -36.26
C LYS A 109 4.69 5.12 -34.74
N ASP A 110 5.69 5.69 -34.06
CA ASP A 110 5.75 5.74 -32.60
C ASP A 110 4.59 6.54 -32.00
N VAL A 111 4.24 7.68 -32.62
CA VAL A 111 3.10 8.51 -32.19
C VAL A 111 1.79 7.74 -32.36
N GLN A 112 1.56 7.12 -33.53
CA GLN A 112 0.36 6.32 -33.79
C GLN A 112 0.18 5.18 -32.79
N HIS A 113 1.27 4.46 -32.47
CA HIS A 113 1.22 3.40 -31.46
C HIS A 113 0.87 3.95 -30.07
N LYS A 114 1.43 5.11 -29.68
CA LYS A 114 1.09 5.75 -28.41
C LYS A 114 -0.35 6.23 -28.37
N GLU A 115 -0.88 6.78 -29.45
CA GLU A 115 -2.28 7.19 -29.57
C GLU A 115 -3.23 5.99 -29.38
N GLN A 116 -2.92 4.84 -29.99
CA GLN A 116 -3.69 3.60 -29.80
C GLN A 116 -3.68 3.16 -28.33
N LYS A 117 -2.52 3.18 -27.67
CA LYS A 117 -2.40 2.82 -26.25
C LYS A 117 -3.17 3.77 -25.34
N ILE A 118 -3.15 5.06 -25.63
CA ILE A 118 -3.96 6.07 -24.92
C ILE A 118 -5.46 5.79 -25.10
N GLY A 119 -5.88 5.41 -26.31
CA GLY A 119 -7.26 4.98 -26.59
C GLY A 119 -7.71 3.85 -25.67
N LEU A 120 -6.92 2.78 -25.57
CA LEU A 120 -7.20 1.64 -24.69
C LEU A 120 -7.29 2.05 -23.21
N ILE A 121 -6.35 2.88 -22.74
CA ILE A 121 -6.35 3.38 -21.35
C ILE A 121 -7.61 4.21 -21.08
N ASN A 122 -8.03 5.07 -22.02
CA ASN A 122 -9.23 5.88 -21.87
C ASN A 122 -10.49 5.03 -21.77
N ASP A 123 -10.58 3.94 -22.53
CA ASP A 123 -11.72 3.03 -22.46
C ASP A 123 -11.74 2.26 -21.12
N GLN A 124 -10.58 1.83 -20.61
CA GLN A 124 -10.47 1.27 -19.26
C GLN A 124 -10.89 2.26 -18.17
N ILE A 125 -10.49 3.53 -18.28
CA ILE A 125 -10.90 4.59 -17.34
C ILE A 125 -12.43 4.79 -17.36
N LYS A 126 -13.07 4.74 -18.54
CA LYS A 126 -14.54 4.82 -18.64
C LYS A 126 -15.21 3.66 -17.91
N GLU A 127 -14.74 2.44 -18.10
CA GLU A 127 -15.27 1.25 -17.43
C GLU A 127 -15.14 1.35 -15.90
N VAL A 128 -13.96 1.74 -15.40
CA VAL A 128 -13.72 1.95 -13.97
C VAL A 128 -14.65 3.04 -13.42
N ASN A 129 -14.84 4.14 -14.14
CA ASN A 129 -15.75 5.20 -13.71
C ASN A 129 -17.21 4.75 -13.67
N GLN A 130 -17.64 3.93 -14.62
CA GLN A 130 -18.98 3.34 -14.62
C GLN A 130 -19.17 2.38 -13.43
N HIS A 131 -18.17 1.54 -13.15
CA HIS A 131 -18.20 0.65 -11.99
C HIS A 131 -18.23 1.45 -10.67
N LYS A 132 -17.40 2.50 -10.56
CA LYS A 132 -17.41 3.42 -9.41
C LYS A 132 -18.79 4.03 -9.19
N LYS A 133 -19.47 4.48 -10.26
CA LYS A 133 -20.81 5.04 -10.17
C LYS A 133 -21.81 4.00 -9.62
N SER A 134 -21.78 2.77 -10.13
CA SER A 134 -22.64 1.69 -9.64
C SER A 134 -22.39 1.35 -8.17
N LEU A 135 -21.13 1.32 -7.73
CA LEU A 135 -20.79 1.08 -6.33
C LEU A 135 -21.26 2.20 -5.40
N LEU A 136 -21.20 3.46 -5.84
CA LEU A 136 -21.72 4.59 -5.07
C LEU A 136 -23.25 4.46 -4.87
N GLU A 137 -23.98 4.11 -5.92
CA GLU A 137 -25.43 3.86 -5.84
C GLU A 137 -25.77 2.73 -4.85
N GLN A 138 -24.97 1.66 -4.82
CA GLN A 138 -25.14 0.57 -3.84
C GLN A 138 -24.85 1.02 -2.40
N ILE A 139 -23.82 1.82 -2.19
CA ILE A 139 -23.49 2.37 -0.86
C ILE A 139 -24.61 3.27 -0.36
N ASP A 140 -25.18 4.11 -1.22
CA ASP A 140 -26.30 4.98 -0.87
C ASP A 140 -27.52 4.15 -0.45
N GLN A 141 -27.84 3.09 -1.20
CA GLN A 141 -28.93 2.17 -0.88
C GLN A 141 -28.72 1.47 0.48
N LEU A 142 -27.54 0.90 0.72
CA LEU A 142 -27.21 0.26 2.01
C LEU A 142 -27.24 1.26 3.17
N THR A 143 -26.88 2.52 2.91
CA THR A 143 -26.93 3.58 3.92
C THR A 143 -28.36 3.92 4.32
N ILE A 144 -29.28 3.92 3.36
CA ILE A 144 -30.73 4.09 3.61
C ILE A 144 -31.26 2.89 4.41
N GLU A 145 -31.00 1.66 3.97
CA GLU A 145 -31.43 0.44 4.66
C GLU A 145 -30.94 0.37 6.11
N LYS A 146 -29.67 0.71 6.33
CA LYS A 146 -29.10 0.80 7.69
C LYS A 146 -29.87 1.80 8.56
N ARG A 147 -30.23 2.97 8.00
CA ARG A 147 -30.97 4.00 8.74
C ARG A 147 -32.37 3.51 9.12
N ASP A 148 -33.05 2.82 8.22
CA ASP A 148 -34.38 2.28 8.46
C ASP A 148 -34.36 1.17 9.51
N ILE A 149 -33.38 0.27 9.46
CA ILE A 149 -33.17 -0.76 10.47
C ILE A 149 -32.92 -0.13 11.85
N ILE A 150 -32.06 0.89 11.92
CA ILE A 150 -31.81 1.63 13.18
C ILE A 150 -33.10 2.26 13.71
N LYS A 151 -33.93 2.85 12.85
CA LYS A 151 -35.22 3.44 13.24
C LYS A 151 -36.15 2.37 13.81
N GLN A 152 -36.31 1.23 13.14
CA GLN A 152 -37.12 0.11 13.62
C GLN A 152 -36.63 -0.43 14.97
N PHE A 153 -35.32 -0.54 15.18
CA PHE A 153 -34.77 -0.96 16.47
C PHE A 153 -35.05 0.06 17.57
N LYS A 154 -34.93 1.37 17.30
CA LYS A 154 -35.28 2.42 18.25
C LYS A 154 -36.75 2.35 18.68
N GLU A 155 -37.66 2.16 17.72
CA GLU A 155 -39.09 2.01 17.99
C GLU A 155 -39.38 0.77 18.85
N LYS A 156 -38.76 -0.37 18.56
CA LYS A 156 -38.88 -1.58 19.39
C LYS A 156 -38.34 -1.39 20.81
N ILE A 157 -37.21 -0.71 20.97
CA ILE A 157 -36.65 -0.41 22.31
C ILE A 157 -37.61 0.45 23.11
N LEU A 158 -38.20 1.48 22.49
CA LEU A 158 -39.20 2.32 23.16
C LEU A 158 -40.42 1.51 23.61
N LEU A 159 -40.91 0.60 22.76
CA LEU A 159 -42.03 -0.28 23.10
C LEU A 159 -41.69 -1.23 24.26
N ILE A 160 -40.52 -1.89 24.21
CA ILE A 160 -40.05 -2.78 25.28
C ILE A 160 -39.90 -2.02 26.59
N ASN A 161 -39.33 -0.81 26.56
CA ASN A 161 -39.18 0.01 27.77
C ASN A 161 -40.53 0.42 28.36
N ALA A 162 -41.53 0.72 27.53
CA ALA A 162 -42.89 1.00 28.01
C ALA A 162 -43.50 -0.23 28.70
N GLN A 163 -43.40 -1.41 28.08
CA GLN A 163 -43.87 -2.67 28.65
C GLN A 163 -43.15 -3.03 29.97
N LEU A 164 -41.84 -2.82 30.04
CA LEU A 164 -41.05 -3.06 31.26
C LEU A 164 -41.53 -2.16 32.41
N ASN A 165 -41.83 -0.90 32.11
CA ASN A 165 -42.36 0.04 33.11
C ASN A 165 -43.73 -0.39 33.63
N GLU A 166 -44.64 -0.86 32.77
CA GLU A 166 -45.95 -1.40 33.18
C GLU A 166 -45.83 -2.65 34.06
N VAL A 167 -44.91 -3.56 33.72
CA VAL A 167 -44.64 -4.74 34.55
C VAL A 167 -44.08 -4.33 35.91
N ASN A 168 -43.15 -3.38 35.93
CA ASN A 168 -42.55 -2.88 37.16
C ASN A 168 -43.58 -2.21 38.08
N THR A 169 -44.47 -1.36 37.55
CA THR A 169 -45.54 -0.75 38.35
C THR A 169 -46.51 -1.80 38.89
N SER A 170 -46.98 -2.72 38.04
CA SER A 170 -47.86 -3.82 38.48
C SER A 170 -47.21 -4.72 39.55
N SER A 171 -45.92 -5.00 39.41
CA SER A 171 -45.17 -5.81 40.38
C SER A 171 -44.99 -5.06 41.70
N ASN A 172 -44.66 -3.77 41.65
CA ASN A 172 -44.57 -2.93 42.84
C ASN A 172 -45.90 -2.83 43.59
N ASP A 173 -47.03 -2.71 42.88
CA ASP A 173 -48.37 -2.70 43.49
C ASP A 173 -48.66 -4.03 44.22
N LYS A 174 -48.29 -5.16 43.61
CA LYS A 174 -48.42 -6.49 44.24
C LYS A 174 -47.50 -6.63 45.47
N ILE A 175 -46.25 -6.17 45.38
CA ILE A 175 -45.30 -6.17 46.50
C ILE A 175 -45.85 -5.34 47.65
N ALA A 176 -46.40 -4.15 47.36
CA ALA A 176 -47.03 -3.30 48.37
C ALA A 176 -48.22 -4.02 49.04
N SER A 177 -49.08 -4.67 48.26
CA SER A 177 -50.21 -5.48 48.80
C SER A 177 -49.74 -6.65 49.67
N ILE A 178 -48.70 -7.38 49.25
CA ILE A 178 -48.13 -8.48 50.04
C ILE A 178 -47.51 -7.95 51.33
N LYS A 179 -46.83 -6.80 51.28
CA LYS A 179 -46.21 -6.18 52.45
C LYS A 179 -47.26 -5.84 53.51
N VAL A 180 -48.40 -5.27 53.11
CA VAL A 180 -49.55 -5.03 54.01
C VAL A 180 -50.02 -6.33 54.68
N LYS A 181 -50.11 -7.43 53.93
CA LYS A 181 -50.49 -8.75 54.50
C LYS A 181 -49.43 -9.31 55.45
N ILE A 182 -48.14 -9.14 55.14
CA ILE A 182 -47.05 -9.55 56.03
C ILE A 182 -47.16 -8.78 57.35
N ASP A 183 -47.31 -7.45 57.29
CA ASP A 183 -47.43 -6.62 58.48
C ASP A 183 -48.64 -7.03 59.35
N GLU A 184 -49.77 -7.38 58.73
CA GLU A 184 -50.95 -7.92 59.41
C GLU A 184 -50.67 -9.27 60.09
N LEU A 185 -50.03 -10.20 59.37
CA LEU A 185 -49.67 -11.52 59.90
C LEU A 185 -48.63 -11.42 61.04
N THR A 186 -47.62 -10.56 60.90
CA THR A 186 -46.63 -10.29 61.94
C THR A 186 -47.29 -9.73 63.20
N SER A 187 -48.21 -8.76 63.06
CA SER A 187 -49.01 -8.25 64.17
C SER A 187 -49.83 -9.35 64.87
N ASN A 188 -50.38 -10.29 64.10
CA ASN A 188 -51.09 -11.45 64.66
C ASN A 188 -50.14 -12.44 65.36
N LEU A 189 -48.93 -12.64 64.82
CA LEU A 189 -47.91 -13.50 65.43
C LEU A 189 -47.38 -12.91 66.74
N ASP A 190 -47.11 -11.61 66.79
CA ASP A 190 -46.66 -10.93 68.01
C ASP A 190 -47.70 -11.04 69.14
N LYS A 191 -49.00 -11.02 68.81
CA LYS A 191 -50.07 -11.29 69.79
C LYS A 191 -50.00 -12.71 70.36
N LEU A 192 -49.61 -13.70 69.54
CA LEU A 192 -49.47 -15.10 69.95
C LEU A 192 -48.17 -15.35 70.73
N LEU A 193 -47.06 -14.72 70.36
CA LEU A 193 -45.78 -14.81 71.07
C LEU A 193 -45.85 -14.17 72.45
N ASN A 194 -46.54 -13.03 72.58
CA ASN A 194 -46.84 -12.42 73.88
C ASN A 194 -47.71 -13.31 74.80
N GLN A 195 -48.31 -14.39 74.28
CA GLN A 195 -49.01 -15.41 75.07
C GLN A 195 -48.11 -16.60 75.48
N THR A 196 -46.87 -16.71 74.95
CA THR A 196 -46.08 -17.95 75.06
C THR A 196 -44.61 -17.82 75.47
N GLU A 197 -44.03 -16.63 75.66
CA GLU A 197 -42.58 -16.53 75.93
C GLU A 197 -42.13 -16.81 77.37
N LYS A 198 -41.42 -17.95 77.54
CA LYS A 198 -40.31 -18.12 78.51
C LYS A 198 -38.99 -17.96 77.74
N PRO A 199 -38.03 -17.13 78.19
CA PRO A 199 -36.81 -16.86 77.44
C PRO A 199 -35.72 -17.91 77.72
N VAL A 200 -34.99 -18.32 76.68
CA VAL A 200 -33.72 -19.07 76.80
C VAL A 200 -32.61 -18.23 76.18
N LYS A 201 -31.55 -17.98 76.96
CA LYS A 201 -30.34 -17.24 76.56
C LYS A 201 -29.21 -18.24 76.23
N PHE A 202 -28.50 -18.01 75.13
CA PHE A 202 -27.24 -18.67 74.84
C PHE A 202 -26.06 -17.71 75.07
N ILE A 203 -24.98 -18.24 75.65
CA ILE A 203 -23.73 -17.52 75.95
C ILE A 203 -22.65 -18.02 75.01
N GLN A 204 -21.93 -17.09 74.38
CA GLN A 204 -20.81 -17.35 73.45
C GLN A 204 -19.49 -17.26 74.22
N LEU A 205 -18.57 -18.23 74.06
CA LEU A 205 -17.27 -18.28 74.74
C LEU A 205 -16.11 -18.12 73.75
N GLU A 206 -15.08 -17.36 74.13
CA GLU A 206 -13.90 -17.04 73.31
C GLU A 206 -12.84 -18.15 73.28
N ASN A 207 -12.29 -18.41 72.08
CA ASN A 207 -11.23 -19.40 71.85
C ASN A 207 -9.83 -18.82 72.12
N LYS A 208 -9.09 -19.38 73.11
CA LYS A 208 -7.63 -19.18 73.27
C LYS A 208 -6.91 -20.50 73.51
N LEU A 209 -6.11 -20.94 72.55
CA LEU A 209 -5.04 -21.94 72.76
C LEU A 209 -3.76 -21.47 72.05
N THR A 210 -2.70 -21.19 72.81
CA THR A 210 -1.52 -20.42 72.37
C THR A 210 -0.21 -21.21 72.24
N THR A 211 -0.12 -22.53 72.47
CA THR A 211 1.16 -23.23 72.30
C THR A 211 1.02 -24.74 72.05
N ILE A 212 1.76 -25.26 71.07
CA ILE A 212 2.02 -26.70 70.86
C ILE A 212 3.49 -26.95 71.20
N CYS A 213 3.78 -27.81 72.18
CA CYS A 213 5.13 -28.18 72.61
C CYS A 213 5.85 -29.07 71.56
N SER A 214 7.06 -28.69 71.16
CA SER A 214 7.81 -29.23 70.00
C SER A 214 9.01 -30.13 70.32
N ASN A 215 9.05 -30.85 71.46
CA ASN A 215 10.29 -31.53 71.90
C ASN A 215 10.18 -33.03 72.23
N LYS A 216 9.59 -33.87 71.36
CA LYS A 216 9.80 -35.34 71.42
C LYS A 216 9.89 -35.99 70.03
N THR A 217 10.99 -36.69 69.79
CA THR A 217 11.29 -37.48 68.59
C THR A 217 10.32 -38.64 68.40
N CYS A 218 9.86 -38.79 67.17
CA CYS A 218 8.78 -39.66 66.69
C CYS A 218 9.16 -41.16 66.70
N CYS A 219 8.38 -41.99 67.41
CA CYS A 219 8.54 -43.44 67.42
C CYS A 219 7.71 -44.10 66.31
N LYS A 220 8.27 -45.10 65.61
CA LYS A 220 7.79 -45.75 64.37
C LYS A 220 6.44 -46.49 64.40
N ASN A 221 5.62 -46.37 65.45
CA ASN A 221 4.24 -46.85 65.46
C ASN A 221 3.29 -45.64 65.68
N ALA A 222 2.67 -45.19 64.60
CA ALA A 222 1.82 -44.00 64.56
C ALA A 222 0.46 -44.29 65.21
N PHE A 223 0.33 -43.99 66.50
CA PHE A 223 -0.97 -43.93 67.18
C PHE A 223 -1.27 -42.47 67.53
N CYS A 224 -2.45 -42.00 67.13
CA CYS A 224 -2.99 -40.71 67.54
C CYS A 224 -4.13 -40.92 68.54
N PHE A 225 -4.17 -40.09 69.57
CA PHE A 225 -5.21 -40.13 70.60
C PHE A 225 -6.01 -38.83 70.55
N ILE A 226 -7.30 -38.96 70.25
CA ILE A 226 -8.28 -37.89 70.42
C ILE A 226 -9.06 -38.23 71.68
N GLY A 227 -9.16 -37.29 72.61
CA GLY A 227 -9.85 -37.55 73.86
C GLY A 227 -10.27 -36.27 74.57
N ILE A 228 -10.90 -36.47 75.71
CA ILE A 228 -11.23 -35.39 76.63
C ILE A 228 -10.46 -35.64 77.93
N GLY A 229 -9.73 -34.62 78.39
CA GLY A 229 -8.97 -34.71 79.63
C GLY A 229 -9.79 -34.18 80.80
N LEU A 230 -9.89 -34.96 81.88
CA LEU A 230 -10.55 -34.57 83.13
C LEU A 230 -9.53 -34.67 84.27
N ASN A 231 -9.17 -33.56 84.92
CA ASN A 231 -8.32 -33.52 86.13
C ASN A 231 -7.12 -34.49 86.14
N GLY A 232 -6.40 -34.60 85.01
CA GLY A 232 -5.25 -35.50 84.87
C GLY A 232 -5.57 -36.97 84.57
N LYS A 233 -6.83 -37.41 84.68
CA LYS A 233 -7.34 -38.69 84.18
C LYS A 233 -7.62 -38.59 82.67
N ARG A 234 -7.08 -39.54 81.90
CA ARG A 234 -7.25 -39.60 80.44
C ARG A 234 -8.34 -40.60 80.09
N TRP A 235 -9.43 -40.10 79.51
CA TRP A 235 -10.42 -40.95 78.87
C TRP A 235 -9.90 -41.29 77.49
N LYS A 236 -9.47 -42.56 77.33
CA LYS A 236 -8.99 -43.07 76.04
C LYS A 236 -10.21 -43.45 75.22
N TYR A 237 -10.27 -42.99 73.98
CA TYR A 237 -11.01 -43.70 72.95
C TYR A 237 -10.33 -45.06 72.79
N THR A 238 -10.90 -46.08 73.43
CA THR A 238 -10.40 -47.45 73.44
C THR A 238 -10.82 -48.11 72.15
N ASP A 239 -9.97 -47.98 71.15
CA ASP A 239 -9.53 -49.00 70.19
C ASP A 239 -8.51 -48.30 69.28
N GLN A 240 -7.53 -49.03 68.75
CA GLN A 240 -6.54 -48.45 67.84
C GLN A 240 -7.26 -47.90 66.60
N VAL A 241 -7.51 -46.60 66.56
CA VAL A 241 -8.15 -45.96 65.42
C VAL A 241 -7.12 -45.79 64.31
N THR A 242 -7.30 -46.53 63.22
CA THR A 242 -6.56 -46.28 61.99
C THR A 242 -7.05 -44.97 61.39
N LEU A 243 -6.20 -43.94 61.42
CA LEU A 243 -6.45 -42.66 60.79
C LEU A 243 -5.98 -42.72 59.33
N ASN A 244 -6.90 -42.51 58.39
CA ASN A 244 -6.55 -42.31 56.99
C ASN A 244 -6.44 -40.82 56.69
N VAL A 245 -5.62 -40.47 55.70
CA VAL A 245 -5.55 -39.10 55.18
C VAL A 245 -6.95 -38.68 54.70
N GLY A 246 -7.43 -37.55 55.21
CA GLY A 246 -8.76 -37.01 54.88
C GLY A 246 -9.89 -37.42 55.83
N ASP A 247 -9.65 -38.32 56.80
CA ASP A 247 -10.66 -38.60 57.83
C ASP A 247 -10.89 -37.35 58.72
N VAL A 248 -12.17 -37.04 58.98
CA VAL A 248 -12.62 -35.96 59.88
C VAL A 248 -13.19 -36.58 61.14
N TYR A 249 -12.63 -36.21 62.30
CA TYR A 249 -13.13 -36.67 63.60
C TYR A 249 -13.74 -35.52 64.38
N GLY A 250 -14.94 -35.76 64.93
CA GLY A 250 -15.59 -34.84 65.85
C GLY A 250 -15.67 -35.41 67.25
N CYS A 251 -15.74 -34.53 68.23
CA CYS A 251 -15.99 -34.86 69.62
C CYS A 251 -17.05 -33.91 70.14
N ALA A 252 -18.12 -34.44 70.73
CA ALA A 252 -19.21 -33.65 71.26
C ALA A 252 -19.46 -34.04 72.72
N VAL A 253 -19.62 -33.03 73.57
CA VAL A 253 -20.11 -33.17 74.95
C VAL A 253 -21.53 -32.64 74.99
N VAL A 254 -22.45 -33.43 75.51
CA VAL A 254 -23.87 -33.10 75.64
C VAL A 254 -24.20 -32.97 77.12
N PHE A 255 -24.68 -31.79 77.50
CA PHE A 255 -25.25 -31.53 78.81
C PHE A 255 -26.78 -31.50 78.68
N PRO A 256 -27.50 -32.44 79.30
CA PRO A 256 -28.95 -32.43 79.36
C PRO A 256 -29.47 -31.12 79.96
N THR A 257 -30.65 -30.69 79.53
CA THR A 257 -31.29 -29.50 80.09
C THR A 257 -31.69 -29.75 81.55
N ILE A 258 -31.86 -28.68 82.33
CA ILE A 258 -32.25 -28.74 83.75
C ILE A 258 -33.55 -29.56 83.96
N ASN A 259 -34.44 -29.56 82.95
CA ASN A 259 -35.71 -30.29 82.97
C ASN A 259 -35.58 -31.80 82.69
N ASP A 260 -34.42 -32.26 82.19
CA ASP A 260 -34.13 -33.66 81.87
C ASP A 260 -33.09 -34.23 82.86
N SER A 261 -33.31 -33.99 84.16
CA SER A 261 -32.41 -34.37 85.27
C SER A 261 -32.20 -35.89 85.43
N LYS A 262 -32.92 -36.70 84.65
CA LYS A 262 -32.74 -38.16 84.58
C LYS A 262 -31.60 -38.57 83.65
N ARG A 263 -31.17 -37.71 82.73
CA ARG A 263 -30.04 -37.98 81.83
C ARG A 263 -28.76 -37.41 82.44
N LEU A 264 -27.72 -38.23 82.50
CA LEU A 264 -26.38 -37.76 82.83
C LEU A 264 -25.76 -37.09 81.60
N PRO A 265 -24.90 -36.07 81.77
CA PRO A 265 -24.08 -35.57 80.69
C PRO A 265 -23.28 -36.71 80.05
N PHE A 266 -23.07 -36.64 78.75
CA PHE A 266 -22.29 -37.65 78.05
C PHE A 266 -21.50 -37.02 76.92
N PHE A 267 -20.41 -37.67 76.52
CA PHE A 267 -19.72 -37.33 75.30
C PHE A 267 -19.72 -38.49 74.30
N PHE A 268 -19.56 -38.15 73.03
CA PHE A 268 -19.45 -39.11 71.95
C PHE A 268 -18.50 -38.57 70.87
N PHE A 269 -18.00 -39.48 70.05
CA PHE A 269 -17.16 -39.15 68.90
C PHE A 269 -17.91 -39.36 67.60
N THR A 270 -17.45 -38.68 66.56
CA THR A 270 -17.93 -38.85 65.20
C THR A 270 -16.74 -39.09 64.29
N LYS A 271 -16.95 -39.89 63.24
CA LYS A 271 -16.00 -40.09 62.14
C LYS A 271 -16.73 -39.79 60.83
N ASN A 272 -16.18 -38.88 60.04
CA ASN A 272 -16.71 -38.45 58.74
C ASN A 272 -18.22 -38.11 58.81
N GLY A 273 -18.61 -37.35 59.84
CA GLY A 273 -19.98 -36.88 60.04
C GLY A 273 -20.95 -37.92 60.60
N ASN A 274 -20.51 -39.15 60.84
CA ASN A 274 -21.31 -40.20 61.43
C ASN A 274 -20.93 -40.40 62.89
N ARG A 275 -21.94 -40.48 63.77
CA ARG A 275 -21.73 -40.81 65.18
C ARG A 275 -21.20 -42.24 65.29
N ASP A 276 -20.14 -42.41 66.05
CA ASP A 276 -19.70 -43.74 66.43
C ASP A 276 -20.81 -44.42 67.24
N SER A 277 -21.39 -45.47 66.65
CA SER A 277 -22.63 -46.11 67.11
C SER A 277 -22.47 -46.88 68.42
N GLY A 278 -21.24 -47.10 68.89
CA GLY A 278 -20.96 -47.98 70.03
C GLY A 278 -20.89 -47.32 71.41
N ASN A 279 -20.47 -46.04 71.52
CA ASN A 279 -20.00 -45.52 72.81
C ASN A 279 -20.56 -44.14 73.16
N LYS A 280 -21.57 -44.12 74.06
CA LYS A 280 -21.88 -42.92 74.86
C LYS A 280 -21.10 -43.02 76.17
N TYR A 281 -20.18 -42.09 76.40
CA TYR A 281 -19.42 -42.05 77.63
C TYR A 281 -20.17 -41.15 78.63
N LEU A 282 -20.85 -41.78 79.60
CA LEU A 282 -21.56 -41.07 80.66
C LEU A 282 -20.55 -40.39 81.59
N ILE A 283 -20.79 -39.10 81.85
CA ILE A 283 -20.06 -38.28 82.80
C ILE A 283 -20.78 -38.44 84.15
N LYS A 284 -20.07 -39.00 85.13
CA LYS A 284 -20.64 -39.34 86.45
C LYS A 284 -20.24 -38.40 87.58
N GLU A 285 -19.28 -37.49 87.34
CA GLU A 285 -18.72 -36.61 88.37
C GLU A 285 -19.19 -35.17 88.14
N ASP A 286 -19.90 -34.61 89.13
CA ASP A 286 -20.34 -33.22 89.16
C ASP A 286 -19.19 -32.33 89.63
N GLY A 287 -18.62 -31.52 88.73
CA GLY A 287 -17.65 -30.49 89.14
C GLY A 287 -16.48 -30.18 88.21
N ASP A 288 -16.38 -30.80 87.02
CA ASP A 288 -15.14 -30.73 86.26
C ASP A 288 -15.18 -29.86 84.99
N SER A 289 -14.12 -29.07 84.82
CA SER A 289 -13.85 -28.33 83.58
C SER A 289 -13.39 -29.29 82.48
N PHE A 290 -14.20 -29.48 81.45
CA PHE A 290 -13.81 -30.22 80.25
C PHE A 290 -12.89 -29.37 79.40
N ARG A 291 -11.78 -29.95 78.96
CA ARG A 291 -10.92 -29.34 77.95
C ARG A 291 -10.69 -30.31 76.79
N PRO A 292 -10.77 -29.83 75.54
CA PRO A 292 -10.38 -30.65 74.40
C PRO A 292 -8.90 -31.04 74.53
N LEU A 293 -8.60 -32.32 74.31
CA LEU A 293 -7.24 -32.84 74.37
C LEU A 293 -6.92 -33.65 73.11
N ILE A 294 -5.91 -33.22 72.37
CA ILE A 294 -5.42 -33.92 71.19
C ILE A 294 -3.97 -34.28 71.44
N GLN A 295 -3.63 -35.56 71.29
CA GLN A 295 -2.27 -36.05 71.39
C GLN A 295 -1.87 -36.78 70.11
N ILE A 296 -0.94 -36.19 69.39
CA ILE A 296 -0.46 -36.68 68.09
C ILE A 296 1.01 -37.08 68.24
N ARG A 297 1.42 -38.19 67.61
CA ARG A 297 2.81 -38.65 67.63
C ARG A 297 3.53 -38.50 66.30
N SER A 298 2.84 -38.74 65.19
CA SER A 298 3.45 -38.89 63.85
C SER A 298 2.56 -38.38 62.72
N ALA A 299 1.65 -37.44 63.01
CA ALA A 299 0.72 -36.87 62.02
C ALA A 299 0.64 -35.35 62.17
N SER A 300 0.09 -34.69 61.16
CA SER A 300 -0.40 -33.31 61.26
C SER A 300 -1.92 -33.35 61.23
N VAL A 301 -2.57 -32.53 62.05
CA VAL A 301 -4.03 -32.39 62.01
C VAL A 301 -4.39 -30.92 61.99
N GLU A 302 -5.48 -30.60 61.31
CA GLU A 302 -6.13 -29.31 61.38
C GLU A 302 -7.30 -29.40 62.37
N ILE A 303 -7.50 -28.36 63.20
CA ILE A 303 -8.50 -28.36 64.25
C ILE A 303 -9.51 -27.25 63.97
N ASN A 304 -10.78 -27.62 63.87
CA ASN A 304 -11.88 -26.68 63.74
C ASN A 304 -12.67 -26.58 65.06
N PHE A 305 -12.53 -25.45 65.76
CA PHE A 305 -13.30 -25.15 66.97
C PHE A 305 -14.61 -24.36 66.67
N GLY A 306 -14.99 -24.23 65.41
CA GLY A 306 -16.21 -23.52 64.99
C GLY A 306 -16.06 -22.00 64.84
N ASN A 307 -14.84 -21.49 64.68
CA ASN A 307 -14.61 -20.05 64.48
C ASN A 307 -15.08 -19.55 63.10
N ASP A 308 -15.10 -20.42 62.09
CA ASP A 308 -15.60 -20.13 60.74
C ASP A 308 -16.46 -21.30 60.24
N LEU A 309 -17.76 -21.26 60.55
CA LEU A 309 -18.71 -22.29 60.12
C LEU A 309 -19.17 -22.13 58.66
N VAL A 310 -18.86 -20.99 58.00
CA VAL A 310 -19.21 -20.75 56.60
C VAL A 310 -18.17 -21.39 55.69
N GLY A 311 -16.87 -21.14 55.96
CA GLY A 311 -15.77 -21.76 55.24
C GLY A 311 -15.47 -23.19 55.69
N MET A 312 -15.69 -23.51 56.97
CA MET A 312 -15.42 -24.82 57.55
C MET A 312 -16.59 -25.29 58.44
N PRO A 313 -17.71 -25.75 57.86
CA PRO A 313 -18.81 -26.29 58.64
C PRO A 313 -18.41 -27.58 59.40
N PHE A 314 -19.06 -27.85 60.53
CA PHE A 314 -18.90 -29.14 61.20
C PHE A 314 -19.40 -30.27 60.28
N CYS A 315 -18.61 -31.33 60.14
CA CYS A 315 -19.01 -32.49 59.33
C CYS A 315 -20.18 -33.27 59.94
N TYR A 316 -20.38 -33.16 61.26
CA TYR A 316 -21.52 -33.74 61.96
C TYR A 316 -22.67 -32.74 62.08
N ASP A 317 -23.88 -33.17 61.72
CA ASP A 317 -25.11 -32.42 61.92
C ASP A 317 -25.49 -32.37 63.41
N ILE A 318 -25.15 -31.25 64.05
CA ILE A 318 -25.38 -31.02 65.49
C ILE A 318 -26.87 -30.99 65.86
N THR A 319 -27.77 -30.71 64.92
CA THR A 319 -29.23 -30.66 65.18
C THR A 319 -29.78 -32.03 65.60
N LYS A 320 -29.08 -33.12 65.26
CA LYS A 320 -29.45 -34.49 65.65
C LYS A 320 -29.39 -34.77 67.16
N ASN A 321 -28.89 -33.85 67.99
CA ASN A 321 -28.85 -34.01 69.45
C ASN A 321 -29.46 -32.82 70.22
N ILE A 322 -30.14 -31.90 69.53
CA ILE A 322 -30.90 -30.80 70.16
C ILE A 322 -32.27 -31.29 70.59
#